data_AF-A0A9D4P7E2-F1
#
_entry.id   AF-A0A9D4P7E2-F1
#
_cell.length_a   1.000
_cell.length_b   1.000
_cell.length_c   1.000
_cell.angle_alpha   90.00
_cell.angle_beta   90.00
_cell.angle_gamma   90.00
#
_symmetry.space_group_name_H-M   'P 1'
#
loop_
_entity.id
_entity.type
_entity.pdbx_description
1 polymer ?
#
loop_
_entity_poly.entity_id
_entity_poly.type
_entity_poly.pdbx_seq_one_letter_code
_entity_poly.pdbx_strand_id
1 'polypeptide(L)'
;MSKIGKIFQTLRNHWKKSIFFTGLTVWGTHYGYGKYLEFNLMKAYCQEALKYGEEKIGPMETARHVTVLLNPVANKRKGKADYEKYCAPLFHLAGLKVSLVIIEAEGQVKDLMEIMDNTDCVVVAGGDGTVHEAITGLLRRTDSSDAIRRFPIGILPIGKNNSISYKLNSQIYDPRKDKKQKFLPKVPWLS
;
A
#
# COMPACT_ATOMS: atom_id res chain seq x y z
N MET A 1 19.20 -29.97 -45.48
CA MET A 1 18.00 -29.08 -45.39
C MET A 1 18.03 -28.37 -44.05
N SER A 2 18.11 -27.04 -44.03
CA SER A 2 18.41 -26.27 -42.81
C SER A 2 17.28 -26.37 -41.78
N LYS A 3 17.64 -26.45 -40.48
CA LYS A 3 16.69 -26.50 -39.35
C LYS A 3 15.68 -25.33 -39.40
N ILE A 4 16.11 -24.20 -39.94
CA ILE A 4 15.33 -22.97 -40.11
C ILE A 4 14.16 -23.18 -41.08
N GLY A 5 14.37 -23.91 -42.18
CA GLY A 5 13.32 -24.21 -43.16
C GLY A 5 12.18 -25.05 -42.56
N LYS A 6 12.52 -26.05 -41.74
CA LYS A 6 11.53 -26.87 -41.03
C LYS A 6 10.72 -26.06 -40.02
N ILE A 7 11.39 -25.19 -39.25
CA ILE A 7 10.73 -24.29 -38.28
C ILE A 7 9.73 -23.39 -38.99
N PHE A 8 10.10 -22.78 -40.12
CA PHE A 8 9.22 -21.93 -40.90
C PHE A 8 7.99 -22.69 -41.45
N GLN A 9 8.20 -23.92 -41.93
CA GLN A 9 7.13 -24.78 -42.44
C GLN A 9 6.15 -25.19 -41.32
N THR A 10 6.66 -25.51 -40.13
CA THR A 10 5.85 -25.81 -38.94
C THR A 10 5.06 -24.58 -38.46
N LEU A 11 5.68 -23.39 -38.45
CA LEU A 11 5.01 -22.12 -38.14
C LEU A 11 3.87 -21.82 -39.10
N ARG A 12 4.06 -22.06 -40.41
CA ARG A 12 3.03 -21.88 -41.43
C ARG A 12 1.87 -22.87 -41.27
N ASN A 13 2.17 -24.15 -41.02
CA ASN A 13 1.15 -25.20 -40.87
C ASN A 13 0.34 -25.05 -39.57
N HIS A 14 0.90 -24.39 -38.55
CA HIS A 14 0.24 -24.17 -37.26
C HIS A 14 0.21 -22.70 -36.85
N TRP A 15 -0.08 -21.82 -37.80
CA TRP A 15 -0.06 -20.36 -37.58
C TRP A 15 -0.96 -19.92 -36.41
N LYS A 16 -2.15 -20.52 -36.26
CA LYS A 16 -3.07 -20.25 -35.13
C LYS A 16 -2.47 -20.66 -33.77
N LYS A 17 -1.78 -21.81 -33.72
CA LYS A 17 -1.14 -22.29 -32.47
C LYS A 17 0.05 -21.41 -32.11
N SER A 18 0.85 -21.00 -33.10
CA SER A 18 2.00 -20.11 -32.88
C SER A 18 1.56 -18.76 -32.31
N ILE A 19 0.53 -18.12 -32.89
CA ILE A 19 0.00 -16.84 -32.37
C ILE A 19 -0.47 -17.00 -30.91
N PHE A 20 -1.17 -18.08 -30.60
CA PHE A 20 -1.63 -18.35 -29.24
C PHE A 20 -0.48 -18.49 -28.23
N PHE A 21 0.54 -19.29 -28.54
CA PHE A 21 1.71 -19.46 -27.66
C PHE A 21 2.53 -18.18 -27.52
N THR A 22 2.68 -17.39 -28.58
CA THR A 22 3.32 -16.08 -28.49
C THR A 22 2.54 -15.13 -27.58
N GLY A 23 1.21 -15.10 -27.68
CA GLY A 23 0.37 -14.31 -26.77
C GLY A 23 0.52 -14.74 -25.31
N LEU A 24 0.49 -16.05 -25.04
CA LEU A 24 0.69 -16.60 -23.70
C LEU A 24 2.07 -16.28 -23.12
N THR A 25 3.13 -16.39 -23.93
CA THR A 25 4.50 -16.08 -23.48
C THR A 25 4.68 -14.60 -23.19
N VAL A 26 4.15 -13.71 -24.02
CA VAL A 26 4.15 -12.26 -23.76
C VAL A 26 3.37 -11.92 -22.49
N TRP A 27 2.17 -12.51 -22.31
CA TRP A 27 1.38 -12.30 -21.09
C TRP A 27 2.09 -12.84 -19.84
N GLY A 28 2.64 -14.06 -19.90
CA GLY A 28 3.32 -14.71 -18.80
C GLY A 28 4.61 -13.98 -18.38
N THR A 29 5.41 -13.54 -19.35
CA THR A 29 6.61 -12.73 -19.09
C THR A 29 6.24 -11.37 -18.48
N HIS A 30 5.20 -10.70 -18.99
CA HIS A 30 4.71 -9.45 -18.41
C HIS A 30 4.19 -9.62 -16.97
N TYR A 31 3.46 -10.70 -16.70
CA TYR A 31 2.97 -11.03 -15.36
C TYR A 31 4.11 -11.35 -14.39
N GLY A 32 5.04 -12.21 -14.81
CA GLY A 32 6.21 -12.60 -14.02
C GLY A 32 7.12 -11.42 -13.68
N TYR A 33 7.38 -10.56 -14.67
CA TYR A 33 8.16 -9.32 -14.47
C TYR A 33 7.52 -8.41 -13.43
N GLY A 34 6.19 -8.22 -13.50
CA GLY A 34 5.46 -7.44 -12.50
C GLY A 34 5.58 -8.01 -11.08
N LYS A 35 5.50 -9.33 -10.94
CA LYS A 35 5.65 -10.00 -9.64
C LYS A 35 7.06 -9.91 -9.06
N TYR A 36 8.06 -10.04 -9.93
CA TYR A 36 9.46 -9.88 -9.55
C TYR A 36 9.74 -8.45 -9.04
N LEU A 37 9.21 -7.45 -9.75
CA LEU A 37 9.35 -6.04 -9.33
C LEU A 37 8.65 -5.77 -7.99
N GLU A 38 7.41 -6.25 -7.81
CA GLU A 38 6.69 -6.15 -6.52
C GLU A 38 7.52 -6.73 -5.37
N PHE A 39 8.14 -7.90 -5.58
CA PHE A 39 8.95 -8.57 -4.56
C PHE A 39 10.21 -7.78 -4.20
N ASN A 40 10.97 -7.32 -5.19
CA ASN A 40 12.19 -6.55 -4.97
C ASN A 40 11.90 -5.21 -4.27
N LEU A 41 10.80 -4.57 -4.65
CA LEU A 41 10.38 -3.32 -4.03
C LEU A 41 10.00 -3.54 -2.57
N MET A 42 9.18 -4.56 -2.27
CA MET A 42 8.83 -4.92 -0.89
C MET A 42 10.07 -5.23 -0.06
N LYS A 43 11.04 -5.97 -0.61
CA LYS A 43 12.31 -6.26 0.06
C LYS A 43 13.06 -4.98 0.43
N ALA A 44 13.15 -4.02 -0.49
CA ALA A 44 13.81 -2.74 -0.23
C ALA A 44 13.12 -1.95 0.90
N TYR A 45 11.79 -1.90 0.92
CA TYR A 45 11.05 -1.24 2.01
C TYR A 45 11.17 -1.96 3.35
N CYS A 46 11.19 -3.29 3.36
CA CYS A 46 11.43 -4.04 4.58
C CYS A 46 12.83 -3.76 5.14
N GLN A 47 13.84 -3.67 4.29
CA GLN A 47 15.20 -3.31 4.69
C GLN A 47 15.26 -1.88 5.25
N GLU A 48 14.53 -0.96 4.65
CA GLU A 48 14.45 0.42 5.15
C GLU A 48 13.71 0.48 6.50
N ALA A 49 12.58 -0.23 6.62
CA ALA A 49 11.80 -0.33 7.86
C ALA A 49 12.61 -0.94 9.00
N LEU A 50 13.42 -1.96 8.70
CA LEU A 50 14.28 -2.62 9.68
C LEU A 50 15.28 -1.64 10.32
N LYS A 51 15.83 -0.68 9.54
CA LYS A 51 16.73 0.34 10.09
C LYS A 51 16.08 1.12 11.23
N TYR A 52 14.81 1.50 11.08
CA TYR A 52 14.05 2.19 12.13
C TYR A 52 13.79 1.29 13.35
N GLY A 53 13.56 -0.01 13.13
CA GLY A 53 13.38 -0.96 14.24
C GLY A 53 14.66 -1.32 14.99
N GLU A 54 15.83 -1.17 14.35
CA GLU A 54 17.14 -1.39 14.98
C GLU A 54 17.63 -0.16 15.78
N GLU A 55 16.97 0.99 15.66
CA GLU A 55 17.28 2.17 16.45
C GLU A 55 17.03 1.89 17.94
N LYS A 56 18.03 2.18 18.77
CA LYS A 56 17.95 1.95 20.22
C LYS A 56 17.09 3.03 20.86
N ILE A 57 16.06 2.60 21.57
CA ILE A 57 15.23 3.46 22.42
C ILE A 57 15.83 3.60 23.81
N GLY A 58 15.59 4.73 24.47
CA GLY A 58 15.98 4.93 25.87
C GLY A 58 15.30 3.93 26.81
N PRO A 59 15.89 3.60 27.96
CA PRO A 59 15.34 2.60 28.88
C PRO A 59 13.98 2.98 29.50
N MET A 60 13.61 4.26 29.46
CA MET A 60 12.29 4.76 29.89
C MET A 60 11.37 5.15 28.73
N GLU A 61 11.84 5.05 27.48
CA GLU A 61 11.02 5.37 26.32
C GLU A 61 10.21 4.14 25.88
N THR A 62 8.93 4.35 25.59
CA THR A 62 8.06 3.30 25.06
C THR A 62 8.05 3.34 23.54
N ALA A 63 7.92 2.17 22.91
CA ALA A 63 7.72 2.09 21.46
C ALA A 63 6.49 2.90 21.04
N ARG A 64 6.62 3.64 19.94
CA ARG A 64 5.55 4.48 19.41
C ARG A 64 4.32 3.63 19.07
N HIS A 65 3.16 4.10 19.51
CA HIS A 65 1.88 3.44 19.31
C HIS A 65 1.17 4.02 18.08
N VAL A 66 0.86 3.17 17.11
CA VAL A 66 0.14 3.52 15.89
C VAL A 66 -1.19 2.81 15.86
N THR A 67 -2.27 3.57 15.70
CA THR A 67 -3.60 3.00 15.48
C THR A 67 -3.94 3.01 13.99
N VAL A 68 -4.17 1.83 13.41
CA VAL A 68 -4.56 1.69 12.00
C VAL A 68 -6.07 1.50 11.89
N LEU A 69 -6.74 2.41 11.20
CA LEU A 69 -8.17 2.33 10.89
C LEU A 69 -8.35 1.73 9.49
N LEU A 70 -8.68 0.44 9.42
CA LEU A 70 -8.73 -0.33 8.18
C LEU A 70 -10.17 -0.51 7.69
N ASN A 71 -10.44 -0.06 6.46
CA ASN A 71 -11.67 -0.38 5.77
C ASN A 71 -11.51 -1.71 4.99
N PRO A 72 -12.08 -2.84 5.46
CA PRO A 72 -11.87 -4.15 4.87
C PRO A 72 -12.57 -4.31 3.51
N VAL A 73 -13.66 -3.56 3.28
CA VAL A 73 -14.47 -3.62 2.05
C VAL A 73 -13.82 -2.84 0.90
N ALA A 74 -12.80 -2.02 1.20
CA ALA A 74 -12.03 -1.28 0.23
C ALA A 74 -11.48 -2.17 -0.90
N ASN A 75 -11.38 -1.61 -2.11
CA ASN A 75 -10.78 -2.23 -3.29
C ASN A 75 -11.29 -3.67 -3.59
N LYS A 76 -12.62 -3.82 -3.73
CA LYS A 76 -13.28 -5.12 -3.99
C LYS A 76 -13.04 -6.15 -2.87
N ARG A 77 -13.13 -5.71 -1.61
CA ARG A 77 -12.93 -6.54 -0.41
C ARG A 77 -11.53 -7.15 -0.28
N LYS A 78 -10.53 -6.48 -0.84
CA LYS A 78 -9.12 -6.91 -0.74
C LYS A 78 -8.32 -6.07 0.27
N GLY A 79 -8.94 -5.07 0.89
CA GLY A 79 -8.20 -4.12 1.71
C GLY A 79 -7.46 -4.75 2.89
N LYS A 80 -8.08 -5.73 3.56
CA LYS A 80 -7.42 -6.51 4.61
C LYS A 80 -6.22 -7.31 4.10
N ALA A 81 -6.39 -8.02 2.99
CA ALA A 81 -5.30 -8.80 2.39
C ALA A 81 -4.15 -7.91 1.89
N ASP A 82 -4.46 -6.75 1.30
CA ASP A 82 -3.47 -5.77 0.87
C ASP A 82 -2.70 -5.19 2.09
N TYR A 83 -3.40 -4.87 3.18
CA TYR A 83 -2.79 -4.41 4.44
C TYR A 83 -1.84 -5.46 5.04
N GLU A 84 -2.32 -6.69 5.21
CA GLU A 84 -1.53 -7.79 5.78
C GLU A 84 -0.30 -8.11 4.94
N LYS A 85 -0.43 -8.00 3.61
CA LYS A 85 0.66 -8.31 2.68
C LYS A 85 1.71 -7.20 2.60
N TYR A 86 1.31 -5.94 2.56
CA TYR A 86 2.22 -4.84 2.22
C TYR A 86 2.52 -3.90 3.39
N CYS A 87 1.58 -3.70 4.33
CA CYS A 87 1.72 -2.68 5.36
C CYS A 87 2.12 -3.28 6.72
N ALA A 88 1.45 -4.35 7.15
CA ALA A 88 1.71 -4.98 8.44
C ALA A 88 3.19 -5.38 8.65
N PRO A 89 3.91 -5.97 7.66
CA PRO A 89 5.31 -6.31 7.84
C PRO A 89 6.20 -5.08 8.08
N LEU A 90 5.89 -3.95 7.44
CA LEU A 90 6.67 -2.73 7.59
C LEU A 90 6.54 -2.14 9.00
N PHE A 91 5.32 -2.11 9.55
CA PHE A 91 5.13 -1.61 10.91
C PHE A 91 5.80 -2.50 11.96
N HIS A 92 5.74 -3.81 11.78
CA HIS A 92 6.40 -4.75 12.69
C HIS A 92 7.93 -4.64 12.62
N LEU A 93 8.49 -4.51 11.40
CA LEU A 93 9.93 -4.34 11.22
C LEU A 93 10.44 -3.00 11.75
N ALA A 94 9.61 -1.96 11.73
CA ALA A 94 9.93 -0.65 12.31
C ALA A 94 9.83 -0.61 13.85
N GLY A 95 9.51 -1.72 14.52
CA GLY A 95 9.43 -1.77 15.99
C GLY A 95 8.23 -1.00 16.58
N LEU A 96 7.19 -0.75 15.79
CA LEU A 96 6.03 0.02 16.22
C LEU A 96 5.01 -0.87 16.94
N LYS A 97 4.40 -0.35 18.00
CA LYS A 97 3.21 -0.98 18.59
C LYS A 97 2.03 -0.64 17.69
N VAL A 98 1.38 -1.64 17.10
CA VAL A 98 0.27 -1.43 16.16
C VAL A 98 -1.04 -1.94 16.74
N SER A 99 -2.05 -1.06 16.80
CA SER A 99 -3.43 -1.44 17.07
C SER A 99 -4.24 -1.36 15.79
N LEU A 100 -4.68 -2.51 15.26
CA LEU A 100 -5.51 -2.57 14.07
C LEU A 100 -7.00 -2.53 14.46
N VAL A 101 -7.72 -1.52 13.97
CA VAL A 101 -9.18 -1.41 14.11
C VAL A 101 -9.81 -1.62 12.75
N ILE A 102 -10.66 -2.65 12.65
CA ILE A 102 -11.40 -2.96 11.43
C ILE A 102 -12.71 -2.17 11.45
N ILE A 103 -12.95 -1.42 10.38
CA ILE A 103 -14.16 -0.61 10.20
C ILE A 103 -15.25 -1.49 9.60
N GLU A 104 -16.41 -1.55 10.25
CA GLU A 104 -17.54 -2.37 9.85
C GLU A 104 -18.65 -1.55 9.16
N ALA A 105 -18.81 -0.27 9.54
CA ALA A 105 -19.86 0.61 9.03
C ALA A 105 -19.34 2.03 8.73
N GLU A 106 -20.07 2.74 7.86
CA GLU A 106 -19.87 4.17 7.61
C GLU A 106 -20.11 4.99 8.88
N GLY A 107 -19.33 6.05 9.10
CA GLY A 107 -19.41 6.87 10.31
C GLY A 107 -18.63 6.34 11.52
N GLN A 108 -18.32 5.04 11.60
CA GLN A 108 -17.58 4.46 12.73
C GLN A 108 -16.19 5.11 12.92
N VAL A 109 -15.52 5.45 11.82
CA VAL A 109 -14.21 6.13 11.85
C VAL A 109 -14.31 7.50 12.51
N LYS A 110 -15.35 8.25 12.17
CA LYS A 110 -15.60 9.59 12.69
C LYS A 110 -15.87 9.51 14.20
N ASP A 111 -16.73 8.59 14.63
CA ASP A 111 -17.09 8.42 16.03
C ASP A 111 -15.88 7.93 16.86
N LEU A 112 -15.07 7.04 16.31
CA LEU A 112 -13.84 6.56 16.94
C LEU A 112 -12.80 7.67 17.08
N MET A 113 -12.58 8.48 16.05
CA MET A 113 -11.64 9.60 16.09
C MET A 113 -12.03 10.68 17.12
N GLU A 114 -13.32 10.83 17.38
CA GLU A 114 -13.84 11.77 18.37
C GLU A 114 -13.44 11.39 19.81
N ILE A 115 -13.43 10.08 20.12
CA ILE A 115 -13.19 9.56 21.47
C ILE A 115 -11.78 8.96 21.68
N MET A 116 -11.05 8.69 20.60
CA MET A 116 -9.76 7.98 20.69
C MET A 116 -8.74 8.81 21.46
N ASP A 117 -8.08 8.15 22.40
CA ASP A 117 -6.98 8.71 23.17
C ASP A 117 -5.89 7.64 23.31
N ASN A 118 -4.66 8.02 23.64
CA ASN A 118 -3.51 7.12 23.79
C ASN A 118 -2.95 6.50 22.49
N THR A 119 -2.76 7.32 21.45
CA THR A 119 -2.04 6.92 20.23
C THR A 119 -1.10 8.03 19.81
N ASP A 120 0.09 7.68 19.33
CA ASP A 120 1.07 8.68 18.85
C ASP A 120 0.81 9.03 17.38
N CYS A 121 0.09 8.17 16.65
CA CYS A 121 -0.19 8.35 15.23
C CYS A 121 -1.42 7.54 14.82
N VAL A 122 -2.26 8.14 13.97
CA VAL A 122 -3.41 7.46 13.36
C VAL A 122 -3.11 7.20 11.90
N VAL A 123 -3.26 5.96 11.45
CA VAL A 123 -3.10 5.60 10.05
C VAL A 123 -4.44 5.17 9.48
N VAL A 124 -4.93 5.90 8.48
CA VAL A 124 -6.19 5.60 7.80
C VAL A 124 -5.92 4.74 6.58
N ALA A 125 -6.34 3.48 6.65
CA ALA A 125 -6.21 2.48 5.61
C ALA A 125 -7.53 2.35 4.83
N GLY A 126 -7.68 3.18 3.80
CA GLY A 126 -8.94 3.29 3.06
C GLY A 126 -8.83 4.13 1.79
N GLY A 127 -9.97 4.65 1.35
CA GLY A 127 -10.06 5.63 0.26
C GLY A 127 -10.35 7.03 0.75
N ASP A 128 -10.58 7.96 -0.19
CA ASP A 128 -10.82 9.38 0.11
C ASP A 128 -11.96 9.60 1.14
N GLY A 129 -13.04 8.80 1.08
CA GLY A 129 -14.17 8.89 2.02
C GLY A 129 -13.78 8.55 3.46
N THR A 130 -13.01 7.46 3.67
CA THR A 130 -12.54 7.05 5.00
C THR A 130 -11.58 8.08 5.60
N VAL A 131 -10.75 8.72 4.76
CA VAL A 131 -9.88 9.82 5.19
C VAL A 131 -10.72 11.05 5.59
N HIS A 132 -11.75 11.37 4.82
CA HIS A 132 -12.65 12.47 5.13
C HIS A 132 -13.40 12.27 6.46
N GLU A 133 -13.88 11.05 6.73
CA GLU A 133 -14.49 10.70 8.02
C GLU A 133 -13.51 10.88 9.18
N ALA A 134 -12.25 10.44 9.02
CA ALA A 134 -11.24 10.56 10.07
C ALA A 134 -10.92 12.02 10.40
N ILE A 135 -10.74 12.86 9.37
CA ILE A 135 -10.51 14.29 9.54
C ILE A 135 -11.74 14.95 10.20
N THR A 136 -12.94 14.60 9.75
CA THR A 136 -14.19 15.13 10.31
C THR A 136 -14.35 14.76 11.78
N GLY A 137 -14.05 13.52 12.16
CA GLY A 137 -14.08 13.09 13.57
C GLY A 137 -13.07 13.84 14.42
N LEU A 138 -11.86 14.04 13.92
CA LEU A 138 -10.82 14.80 14.61
C LEU A 138 -11.22 16.28 14.83
N LEU A 139 -11.85 16.90 13.83
CA LEU A 139 -12.31 18.30 13.90
C LEU A 139 -13.53 18.51 14.80
N ARG A 140 -14.33 17.47 15.05
CA ARG A 140 -15.51 17.53 15.92
C ARG A 140 -15.17 17.52 17.40
N ARG A 141 -13.95 17.13 17.75
CA ARG A 141 -13.51 17.10 19.14
C ARG A 141 -13.54 18.50 19.76
N THR A 142 -13.89 18.55 21.04
CA THR A 142 -13.85 19.78 21.84
C THR A 142 -12.43 20.33 21.95
N ASP A 143 -11.41 19.45 21.92
CA ASP A 143 -9.99 19.77 21.96
C ASP A 143 -9.30 19.73 20.57
N SER A 144 -10.06 19.91 19.49
CA SER A 144 -9.60 19.74 18.10
C SER A 144 -8.31 20.49 17.76
N SER A 145 -8.14 21.72 18.26
CA SER A 145 -6.94 22.54 18.03
C SER A 145 -5.66 21.86 18.51
N ASP A 146 -5.71 21.22 19.68
CA ASP A 146 -4.58 20.50 20.25
C ASP A 146 -4.51 19.07 19.72
N ALA A 147 -5.66 18.43 19.45
CA ALA A 147 -5.73 17.09 18.89
C ALA A 147 -5.07 17.00 17.51
N ILE A 148 -5.24 17.99 16.64
CA ILE A 148 -4.59 18.03 15.31
C ILE A 148 -3.06 18.03 15.41
N ARG A 149 -2.52 18.68 16.45
CA ARG A 149 -1.07 18.73 16.68
C ARG A 149 -0.54 17.46 17.32
N ARG A 150 -1.33 16.81 18.17
CA ARG A 150 -0.97 15.59 18.89
C ARG A 150 -1.09 14.33 18.03
N PHE A 151 -2.09 14.26 17.16
CA PHE A 151 -2.43 13.04 16.39
C PHE A 151 -2.15 13.23 14.90
N PRO A 152 -0.91 13.03 14.43
CA PRO A 152 -0.61 13.02 13.01
C PRO A 152 -1.41 11.91 12.30
N ILE A 153 -1.97 12.23 11.13
CA ILE A 153 -2.73 11.29 10.30
C ILE A 153 -1.85 10.82 9.13
N GLY A 154 -1.55 9.51 9.10
CA GLY A 154 -1.01 8.81 7.94
C GLY A 154 -2.13 8.25 7.04
N ILE A 155 -1.89 8.16 5.74
CA ILE A 155 -2.88 7.62 4.79
C ILE A 155 -2.28 6.42 4.06
N LEU A 156 -2.94 5.27 4.13
CA LEU A 156 -2.63 4.09 3.32
C LEU A 156 -3.67 3.97 2.19
N PRO A 157 -3.28 4.18 0.93
CA PRO A 157 -4.19 4.26 -0.23
C PRO A 157 -4.70 2.88 -0.66
N ILE A 158 -5.46 2.20 0.20
CA ILE A 158 -6.00 0.86 -0.05
C ILE A 158 -7.34 0.93 -0.81
N GLY A 159 -7.93 2.12 -0.92
CA GLY A 159 -9.19 2.37 -1.64
C GLY A 159 -9.12 2.23 -3.16
N LYS A 160 -10.29 2.31 -3.80
CA LYS A 160 -10.38 2.41 -5.27
C LYS A 160 -10.01 3.81 -5.76
N ASN A 161 -10.47 4.83 -5.04
CA ASN A 161 -10.20 6.26 -5.31
C ASN A 161 -9.41 6.82 -4.13
N ASN A 162 -8.15 7.17 -4.40
CA ASN A 162 -7.17 7.68 -3.42
C ASN A 162 -6.59 9.01 -3.93
N SER A 163 -7.46 9.90 -4.38
CA SER A 163 -7.09 11.17 -5.00
C SER A 163 -6.30 12.05 -4.02
N ILE A 164 -6.68 12.02 -2.74
CA ILE A 164 -6.01 12.77 -1.67
C ILE A 164 -4.57 12.26 -1.52
N SER A 165 -4.39 10.94 -1.41
CA SER A 165 -3.09 10.31 -1.24
C SER A 165 -2.15 10.60 -2.41
N TYR A 166 -2.65 10.56 -3.65
CA TYR A 166 -1.85 10.85 -4.83
C TYR A 166 -1.45 12.33 -4.93
N LYS A 167 -2.32 13.26 -4.53
CA LYS A 167 -1.98 14.69 -4.51
C LYS A 167 -0.91 14.99 -3.46
N LEU A 168 -1.07 14.44 -2.25
CA LEU A 168 -0.12 14.59 -1.15
C LEU A 168 1.25 13.98 -1.49
N ASN A 169 1.27 12.86 -2.19
CA ASN A 169 2.49 12.15 -2.55
C ASN A 169 2.96 12.42 -3.99
N SER A 170 2.47 13.49 -4.64
CA SER A 170 2.70 13.76 -6.08
C SER A 170 4.16 13.98 -6.45
N GLN A 171 5.02 14.34 -5.48
CA GLN A 171 6.46 14.46 -5.67
C GLN A 171 7.16 13.09 -5.76
N ILE A 172 6.55 12.05 -5.19
CA ILE A 172 7.16 10.72 -5.05
C ILE A 172 6.41 9.64 -5.84
N TYR A 173 5.17 9.90 -6.27
CA TYR A 173 4.35 8.97 -7.05
C TYR A 173 3.71 9.66 -8.27
N ASP A 174 3.98 9.16 -9.49
CA ASP A 174 3.35 9.64 -10.73
C ASP A 174 2.32 8.61 -11.25
N PRO A 175 1.00 8.85 -11.09
CA PRO A 175 -0.04 7.94 -11.53
C PRO A 175 -0.06 7.71 -13.05
N ARG A 176 0.59 8.55 -13.86
CA ARG A 176 0.67 8.40 -15.32
C ARG A 176 1.74 7.38 -15.74
N LYS A 177 2.81 7.23 -14.95
CA LYS A 177 3.93 6.32 -15.23
C LYS A 177 3.77 4.98 -14.52
N ASP A 178 3.19 4.97 -13.33
CA ASP A 178 3.25 3.82 -12.42
C ASP A 178 1.88 3.16 -12.18
N LYS A 179 1.24 2.68 -13.26
CA LYS A 179 -0.09 2.03 -13.21
C LYS A 179 -0.20 0.81 -12.27
N LYS A 180 0.91 0.24 -11.80
CA LYS A 180 0.95 -0.90 -10.85
C LYS A 180 1.55 -0.56 -9.49
N GLN A 181 2.11 0.63 -9.29
CA GLN A 181 2.79 0.99 -8.03
C GLN A 181 1.77 1.54 -7.03
N LYS A 182 0.75 0.74 -6.73
CA LYS A 182 -0.50 1.15 -6.07
C LYS A 182 -0.31 1.67 -4.63
N PHE A 183 0.90 1.59 -4.08
CA PHE A 183 1.16 1.84 -2.66
C PHE A 183 2.46 2.57 -2.34
N LEU A 184 3.38 2.79 -3.29
CA LEU A 184 4.77 3.02 -2.91
C LEU A 184 5.48 4.11 -3.74
N PRO A 185 6.24 5.00 -3.07
CA PRO A 185 7.02 6.04 -3.72
C PRO A 185 8.11 5.51 -4.67
N LYS A 186 8.57 6.35 -5.61
CA LYS A 186 9.80 6.11 -6.37
C LYS A 186 10.97 5.89 -5.43
N VAL A 187 11.63 4.74 -5.56
CA VAL A 187 12.93 4.46 -4.95
C VAL A 187 14.01 5.08 -5.85
N PRO A 188 14.76 6.11 -5.38
CA PRO A 188 15.70 6.86 -6.23
C PRO A 188 16.79 6.00 -6.89
N TRP A 189 17.12 4.86 -6.28
CA TRP A 189 18.27 4.03 -6.64
C TRP A 189 17.94 2.87 -7.60
N LEU A 190 16.71 2.78 -8.10
CA LEU A 190 16.25 1.71 -9.01
C LEU A 190 16.21 2.17 -10.48
N SER A 191 17.13 3.06 -10.85
CA SER A 191 17.34 3.55 -12.23
C SER A 191 18.42 2.75 -12.95
#